data_AF-A0A522F8K0-F1
#
_entry.id   AF-A0A522F8K0-F1
#
_cell.length_a   1.000
_cell.length_b   1.000
_cell.length_c   1.000
_cell.angle_alpha   90.00
_cell.angle_beta   90.00
_cell.angle_gamma   90.00
#
_symmetry.space_group_name_H-M   'P 1'
#
loop_
_entity.id
_entity.type
_entity.pdbx_description
1 polymer ?
#
loop_
_entity_poly.entity_id
_entity_poly.type
_entity_poly.pdbx_seq_one_letter_code
_entity_poly.pdbx_strand_id
1 'polypeptide(L)'
;MKMDAVGDFTEEASGKTFWIVDVANIGSKSVIVSSIEFAKSDTKKMSLLTRDYSGSVNRYTLIPGDSHSYTISDELLNPKRVSEIHIYDATGKTHKKKIRYKE
;
A
#
# COMPACT_ATOMS: atom_id res chain seq x y z
N MET A 1 5.44 -16.57 6.19
CA MET A 1 4.70 -15.61 5.35
C MET A 1 5.56 -14.37 5.16
N LYS A 2 5.91 -14.06 3.93
CA LYS A 2 6.70 -12.89 3.51
C LYS A 2 6.01 -12.32 2.28
N MET A 3 5.90 -11.00 2.19
CA MET A 3 5.35 -10.28 1.05
C MET A 3 6.32 -9.17 0.72
N ASP A 4 6.43 -8.84 -0.55
CA ASP A 4 7.05 -7.61 -1.01
C ASP A 4 6.00 -6.76 -1.71
N ALA A 5 6.25 -5.46 -1.77
CA ALA A 5 5.43 -4.57 -2.57
C ALA A 5 6.25 -3.48 -3.24
N VAL A 6 5.70 -2.94 -4.32
CA VAL A 6 6.19 -1.74 -5.00
C VAL A 6 4.99 -0.81 -5.15
N GLY A 7 5.21 0.49 -4.96
CA GLY A 7 4.18 1.49 -5.17
C GLY A 7 4.66 2.53 -6.16
N ASP A 8 3.92 2.68 -7.24
CA ASP A 8 4.05 3.76 -8.22
C ASP A 8 2.79 4.62 -8.20
N PHE A 9 2.86 5.82 -8.78
CA PHE A 9 1.70 6.70 -8.86
C PHE A 9 1.64 7.42 -10.21
N THR A 10 0.46 7.90 -10.56
CA THR A 10 0.22 8.75 -11.73
C THR A 10 -0.72 9.88 -11.31
N GLU A 11 -0.38 11.10 -11.70
CA GLU A 11 -1.24 12.27 -11.53
C GLU A 11 -1.99 12.52 -12.84
N GLU A 12 -3.32 12.56 -12.77
CA GLU A 12 -4.14 13.01 -13.89
C GLU A 12 -4.13 14.55 -13.98
N ALA A 13 -4.34 15.10 -15.17
CA ALA A 13 -4.47 16.55 -15.40
C ALA A 13 -5.60 17.22 -14.58
N SER A 14 -6.53 16.41 -14.04
CA SER A 14 -7.59 16.81 -13.12
C SER A 14 -7.11 17.08 -11.69
N GLY A 15 -5.84 16.81 -11.37
CA GLY A 15 -5.28 16.88 -10.01
C GLY A 15 -5.54 15.63 -9.18
N LYS A 16 -6.16 14.58 -9.75
CA LYS A 16 -6.37 13.30 -9.09
C LYS A 16 -5.10 12.47 -9.12
N THR A 17 -4.75 11.89 -7.96
CA THR A 17 -3.61 10.99 -7.82
C THR A 17 -4.11 9.55 -7.76
N PHE A 18 -3.55 8.69 -8.61
CA PHE A 18 -3.75 7.24 -8.60
C PHE A 18 -2.46 6.56 -8.19
N TRP A 19 -2.54 5.69 -7.21
CA TRP A 19 -1.46 4.81 -6.79
C TRP A 19 -1.70 3.42 -7.33
N ILE A 20 -0.65 2.83 -7.89
CA ILE A 20 -0.62 1.42 -8.27
C ILE A 20 0.33 0.74 -7.29
N VAL A 21 -0.21 -0.17 -6.48
CA VAL A 21 0.56 -0.94 -5.50
C VAL A 21 0.62 -2.38 -5.96
N ASP A 22 1.77 -2.81 -6.45
CA ASP A 22 2.05 -4.20 -6.80
C ASP A 22 2.47 -4.96 -5.56
N VAL A 23 1.68 -5.97 -5.16
CA VAL A 23 1.95 -6.82 -4.01
C VAL A 23 2.28 -8.23 -4.48
N ALA A 24 3.45 -8.73 -4.10
CA ALA A 24 3.90 -10.08 -4.44
C ALA A 24 4.07 -10.95 -3.19
N ASN A 25 3.58 -12.19 -3.25
CA ASN A 25 3.80 -13.17 -2.19
C ASN A 25 5.09 -13.95 -2.44
N ILE A 26 6.18 -13.46 -1.85
CA ILE A 26 7.51 -14.09 -1.86
C ILE A 26 7.71 -15.15 -0.75
N GLY A 27 6.62 -15.54 -0.08
CA GLY A 27 6.62 -16.53 0.99
C GLY A 27 6.34 -17.95 0.48
N SER A 28 6.27 -18.90 1.41
CA SER A 28 5.95 -20.31 1.14
C SER A 28 4.50 -20.70 1.47
N LYS A 29 3.66 -19.73 1.86
CA LYS A 29 2.24 -19.95 2.21
C LYS A 29 1.38 -18.89 1.55
N SER A 30 0.16 -19.24 1.17
CA SER A 30 -0.81 -18.28 0.66
C SER A 30 -1.12 -17.20 1.69
N VAL A 31 -1.41 -15.99 1.21
CA VAL A 31 -1.75 -14.84 2.06
C VAL A 31 -2.93 -14.10 1.45
N ILE A 32 -3.88 -13.70 2.28
CA ILE A 32 -5.02 -12.89 1.87
C ILE A 32 -4.73 -11.45 2.25
N VAL A 33 -4.64 -10.56 1.27
CA VAL A 33 -4.51 -9.12 1.53
C VAL A 33 -5.86 -8.58 1.99
N SER A 34 -5.87 -7.89 3.13
CA SER A 34 -7.09 -7.35 3.77
C SER A 34 -7.20 -5.84 3.60
N SER A 35 -6.10 -5.10 3.71
CA SER A 35 -6.06 -3.65 3.51
C SER A 35 -4.66 -3.15 3.11
N ILE A 36 -4.63 -1.96 2.50
CA ILE A 36 -3.41 -1.23 2.16
C ILE A 36 -3.55 0.18 2.75
N GLU A 37 -2.53 0.62 3.47
CA GLU A 37 -2.43 1.94 4.09
C GLU A 37 -1.13 2.64 3.67
N PHE A 38 -1.15 3.97 3.62
CA PHE A 38 0.01 4.79 3.27
C PHE A 38 0.44 5.64 4.47
N ALA A 39 1.75 5.68 4.74
CA ALA A 39 2.34 6.48 5.80
C ALA A 39 3.10 7.70 5.24
N LYS A 40 2.93 8.87 5.87
CA LYS A 40 3.56 10.13 5.47
C LYS A 40 4.86 10.42 6.24
N SER A 41 5.83 11.08 5.61
CA SER A 41 7.16 11.40 6.19
C SER A 41 7.13 12.36 7.37
N ASP A 42 6.12 13.21 7.46
CA ASP A 42 6.19 14.42 8.31
C ASP A 42 5.61 14.22 9.72
N THR A 43 5.04 13.04 10.00
CA THR A 43 4.34 12.76 11.25
C THR A 43 5.11 11.73 12.07
N LYS A 44 6.04 12.23 12.89
CA LYS A 44 6.79 11.48 13.92
C LYS A 44 5.95 10.85 15.03
N LYS A 45 4.64 11.10 15.06
CA LYS A 45 3.68 10.39 15.89
C LYS A 45 2.42 10.22 15.06
N MET A 46 2.02 8.98 14.81
CA MET A 46 0.60 8.68 14.67
C MET A 46 0.34 7.24 15.09
N SER A 47 0.28 7.12 16.41
CA SER A 47 -0.61 6.18 17.08
C SER A 47 -2.00 6.24 16.41
N LEU A 48 -2.38 5.14 15.78
CA LEU A 48 -3.75 4.64 15.64
C LEU A 48 -4.83 5.40 14.84
N LEU A 49 -4.75 6.70 14.46
CA LEU A 49 -5.96 7.37 13.92
C LEU A 49 -5.81 8.44 12.83
N THR A 50 -4.71 8.52 12.12
CA THR A 50 -4.64 9.32 10.87
C THR A 50 -4.50 8.38 9.68
N ARG A 51 -5.57 7.64 9.46
CA ARG A 51 -5.85 6.97 8.20
C ARG A 51 -6.18 8.07 7.20
N ASP A 52 -5.18 8.66 6.57
CA ASP A 52 -5.45 9.58 5.46
C ASP A 52 -6.06 8.80 4.28
N TYR A 53 -5.74 7.51 4.13
CA TYR A 53 -6.50 6.54 3.35
C TYR A 53 -6.54 5.17 4.02
N SER A 54 -7.73 4.59 4.17
CA SER A 54 -7.96 3.18 4.50
C SER A 54 -9.00 2.64 3.52
N GLY A 55 -8.58 2.38 2.29
CA GLY A 55 -9.40 1.64 1.34
C GLY A 55 -9.39 0.17 1.69
N SER A 56 -10.56 -0.40 1.98
CA SER A 56 -10.72 -1.86 1.89
C SER A 56 -10.48 -2.25 0.44
N VAL A 57 -9.36 -2.91 0.17
CA VAL A 57 -9.15 -3.53 -1.14
C VAL A 57 -10.01 -4.78 -1.25
N ASN A 58 -10.41 -5.14 -2.47
CA ASN A 58 -11.00 -6.45 -2.69
C ASN A 58 -10.03 -7.51 -2.16
N ARG A 59 -10.51 -8.35 -1.24
CA ARG A 59 -9.68 -9.40 -0.66
C ARG A 59 -9.19 -10.30 -1.78
N TYR A 60 -7.88 -10.32 -1.98
CA TYR A 60 -7.24 -11.16 -2.97
C TYR A 60 -6.36 -12.18 -2.26
N THR A 61 -6.44 -13.43 -2.69
CA THR A 61 -5.59 -14.50 -2.16
C THR A 61 -4.38 -14.63 -3.05
N LEU A 62 -3.21 -14.22 -2.55
CA LEU A 62 -1.94 -14.41 -3.23
C LEU A 62 -1.35 -15.77 -2.84
N ILE A 63 -1.22 -16.68 -3.79
CA ILE A 63 -0.46 -17.92 -3.60
C ILE A 63 1.05 -17.66 -3.67
N PRO A 64 1.92 -18.55 -3.16
CA PRO A 64 3.37 -18.38 -3.30
C PRO A 64 3.81 -18.14 -4.75
N GLY A 65 4.59 -17.08 -4.97
CA GLY A 65 5.07 -16.66 -6.30
C GLY A 65 4.11 -15.78 -7.09
N ASP A 66 2.89 -15.56 -6.60
CA ASP A 66 1.87 -14.72 -7.25
C ASP A 66 2.03 -13.23 -6.92
N SER A 67 1.48 -12.38 -7.79
CA SER A 67 1.47 -10.93 -7.63
C SER A 67 0.16 -10.31 -8.08
N HIS A 68 -0.28 -9.27 -7.40
CA HIS A 68 -1.50 -8.54 -7.73
C HIS A 68 -1.30 -7.03 -7.58
N SER A 69 -1.84 -6.27 -8.54
CA SER A 69 -1.78 -4.82 -8.58
C SER A 69 -3.07 -4.21 -8.02
N TYR A 70 -2.93 -3.31 -7.06
CA TYR A 70 -4.04 -2.56 -6.47
C TYR A 70 -4.01 -1.12 -6.95
N THR A 71 -5.10 -0.67 -7.59
CA THR A 71 -5.28 0.74 -7.94
C THR A 71 -6.01 1.45 -6.80
N ILE A 72 -5.36 2.48 -6.25
CA ILE A 72 -5.86 3.27 -5.13
C ILE A 72 -5.95 4.73 -5.57
N SER A 73 -7.16 5.27 -5.63
CA SER A 73 -7.38 6.69 -5.88
C SER A 73 -7.66 7.41 -4.58
N ASP A 74 -6.82 8.37 -4.22
CA ASP A 74 -7.08 9.28 -3.10
C ASP A 74 -6.57 10.68 -3.43
N GLU A 75 -7.50 11.63 -3.44
CA GLU A 75 -7.25 13.05 -3.73
C GLU A 75 -6.45 13.74 -2.61
N LEU A 76 -6.43 13.17 -1.39
CA LEU A 76 -5.69 13.70 -0.23
C LEU A 76 -4.29 13.10 -0.08
N LEU A 77 -3.97 12.09 -0.90
CA LEU A 77 -2.71 11.36 -0.82
C LEU A 77 -1.66 12.00 -1.73
N ASN A 78 -0.91 12.96 -1.20
CA ASN A 78 0.19 13.61 -1.90
C ASN A 78 1.41 12.66 -2.07
N PRO A 79 1.80 12.30 -3.31
CA PRO A 79 2.94 11.42 -3.60
C PRO A 79 4.26 11.81 -2.95
N LYS A 80 4.55 13.10 -2.90
CA LYS A 80 5.80 13.64 -2.37
C LYS A 80 5.94 13.45 -0.85
N ARG A 81 4.83 13.16 -0.17
CA ARG A 81 4.78 13.02 1.30
C ARG A 81 4.70 11.58 1.74
N VAL A 82 4.41 10.63 0.85
CA VAL A 82 4.32 9.21 1.21
C VAL A 82 5.72 8.61 1.31
N SER A 83 6.02 8.00 2.45
CA SER A 83 7.33 7.40 2.74
C SER A 83 7.26 5.88 2.88
N GLU A 84 6.09 5.33 3.25
CA GLU A 84 5.89 3.89 3.38
C GLU A 84 4.49 3.46 2.95
N ILE A 85 4.39 2.20 2.52
CA ILE A 85 3.15 1.47 2.27
C ILE A 85 3.07 0.31 3.25
N HIS A 86 1.94 0.17 3.94
CA HIS A 86 1.66 -0.87 4.91
C HIS A 86 0.56 -1.77 4.36
N ILE A 87 0.86 -3.05 4.22
CA ILE A 87 -0.05 -4.07 3.70
C ILE A 87 -0.43 -4.98 4.85
N TYR A 88 -1.72 -5.09 5.11
CA TYR A 88 -2.24 -5.97 6.15
C TYR A 88 -2.79 -7.22 5.51
N ASP A 89 -2.47 -8.36 6.11
CA ASP A 89 -3.11 -9.62 5.76
C ASP A 89 -4.40 -9.84 6.56
N ALA A 90 -5.16 -10.88 6.21
CA ALA A 90 -6.39 -11.25 6.93
C ALA A 90 -6.16 -11.73 8.37
N THR A 91 -4.91 -12.00 8.77
CA THR A 91 -4.53 -12.33 10.15
C THR A 91 -4.20 -11.09 10.98
N GLY A 92 -4.17 -9.91 10.36
CA GLY A 92 -3.80 -8.64 10.98
C GLY A 92 -2.30 -8.37 10.98
N LYS A 93 -1.48 -9.22 10.33
CA LYS A 93 -0.04 -9.02 10.24
C LYS A 93 0.26 -7.94 9.18
N THR A 94 1.15 -7.02 9.54
CA THR A 94 1.58 -5.94 8.65
C THR A 94 2.89 -6.26 7.93
N HIS A 95 2.91 -5.95 6.63
CA HIS A 95 4.06 -6.00 5.74
C HIS A 95 4.35 -4.57 5.26
N LYS A 96 5.54 -4.05 5.58
CA LYS A 96 5.89 -2.65 5.30
C LYS A 96 6.87 -2.54 4.15
N LYS A 97 6.63 -1.61 3.24
CA LYS A 97 7.55 -1.22 2.18
C LYS A 97 7.87 0.26 2.28
N LYS A 98 9.16 0.60 2.29
CA LYS A 98 9.59 1.99 2.11
C LYS A 98 9.50 2.35 0.64
N ILE A 99 8.89 3.49 0.35
CA ILE A 99 8.88 4.07 -0.98
C ILE A 99 9.68 5.36 -0.96
N ARG A 100 10.30 5.68 -2.10
CA ARG A 100 10.95 6.96 -2.31
C ARG A 100 10.32 7.59 -3.52
N TYR A 101 9.84 8.81 -3.34
CA TYR A 101 9.52 9.66 -4.48
C TYR A 101 10.80 9.84 -5.31
N LYS A 102 10.73 9.50 -6.60
CA LYS A 102 11.76 9.86 -7.57
C LYS A 102 11.23 11.08 -8.31
N GLU A 103 11.96 12.19 -8.18
CA GLU A 103 11.77 13.40 -8.99
C GLU A 103 12.14 13.16 -10.46
#